data_AF-A0AAN8WJA9-F1
#
_entry.id   AF-A0AAN8WJA9-F1
#
_cell.length_a   1.000
_cell.length_b   1.000
_cell.length_c   1.000
_cell.angle_alpha   90.00
_cell.angle_beta   90.00
_cell.angle_gamma   90.00
#
_symmetry.space_group_name_H-M   'P 1'
#
loop_
_entity.id
_entity.type
_entity.pdbx_description
1 polymer ?
#
loop_
_entity_poly.entity_id
_entity_poly.type
_entity_poly.pdbx_seq_one_letter_code
_entity_poly.pdbx_strand_id
1 'polypeptide(L)'
;ECRVDDNGRYDATTGPDLQGKSVLSEGNDIVLQLLSKPDGPGAQSVVLNKGTFIHSYPYDWRTKEPVLIRASKQWFIDTERLKAKALEALRNVQILPSDVKSGMVGMLKKRPYWCISRQRVWGCPIPVFYDAEYGTPIISREIIERVAEIVRLRGADSWWELPETELLPSNFVEKCKQEGKRLPQKGSDILDIWFDSGSSWHCVLGGPSADLYLEGIDQFTGWFQSSLLTSVAVNAKAPY
;
A
#
# COMPACT_ATOMS: atom_id res chain seq x y z
N GLU A 1 -11.98 -0.72 -13.41
CA GLU A 1 -12.07 -0.06 -12.08
C GLU A 1 -13.04 -0.83 -11.20
N CYS A 2 -12.82 -0.85 -9.89
CA CYS A 2 -13.73 -1.50 -8.96
C CYS A 2 -14.95 -0.60 -8.74
N ARG A 3 -16.16 -1.11 -8.99
CA ARG A 3 -17.41 -0.34 -8.89
C ARG A 3 -18.02 -0.33 -7.49
N VAL A 4 -17.18 -0.44 -6.46
CA VAL A 4 -17.59 -0.59 -5.06
C VAL A 4 -16.82 0.41 -4.20
N ASP A 5 -17.54 1.21 -3.44
CA ASP A 5 -16.98 2.23 -2.56
C ASP A 5 -16.38 1.63 -1.26
N ASP A 6 -15.82 2.50 -0.41
CA ASP A 6 -15.15 2.11 0.83
C ASP A 6 -16.12 1.54 1.87
N ASN A 7 -17.42 1.77 1.70
CA ASN A 7 -18.49 1.27 2.57
C ASN A 7 -19.06 -0.06 2.07
N GLY A 8 -18.47 -0.66 1.03
CA GLY A 8 -18.97 -1.90 0.44
C GLY A 8 -20.28 -1.72 -0.33
N ARG A 9 -20.53 -0.52 -0.87
CA ARG A 9 -21.71 -0.20 -1.67
C ARG A 9 -21.33 0.04 -3.13
N TYR A 10 -22.23 -0.29 -4.04
CA TYR A 10 -22.02 0.01 -5.46
C TYR A 10 -21.94 1.52 -5.71
N ASP A 11 -21.04 1.93 -6.61
CA ASP A 11 -20.82 3.34 -6.96
C ASP A 11 -21.90 3.91 -7.91
N ALA A 12 -21.75 5.18 -8.29
CA ALA A 12 -22.69 5.86 -9.17
C ALA A 12 -22.71 5.31 -10.62
N THR A 13 -21.71 4.52 -11.02
CA THR A 13 -21.58 3.99 -12.38
C THR A 13 -22.37 2.70 -12.59
N THR A 14 -22.92 2.09 -11.53
CA THR A 14 -23.66 0.83 -11.61
C THR A 14 -25.12 0.99 -12.00
N GLY A 15 -25.58 2.22 -12.25
CA GLY A 15 -26.97 2.52 -12.58
C GLY A 15 -27.87 2.62 -11.35
N PRO A 16 -29.11 3.12 -11.53
CA PRO A 16 -29.98 3.55 -10.45
C PRO A 16 -30.46 2.40 -9.55
N ASP A 17 -30.59 1.18 -10.10
CA ASP A 17 -31.07 0.02 -9.35
C ASP A 17 -30.04 -0.46 -8.31
N LEU A 18 -28.75 -0.29 -8.61
CA LEU A 18 -27.65 -0.80 -7.78
C LEU A 18 -26.93 0.29 -7.00
N GLN A 19 -26.90 1.54 -7.49
CA GLN A 19 -26.14 2.61 -6.87
C GLN A 19 -26.48 2.76 -5.38
N GLY A 20 -25.43 2.77 -4.55
CA GLY A 20 -25.54 2.90 -3.10
C GLY A 20 -26.01 1.63 -2.39
N LYS A 21 -26.27 0.53 -3.09
CA LYS A 21 -26.69 -0.74 -2.50
C LYS A 21 -25.50 -1.54 -1.99
N SER A 22 -25.66 -2.15 -0.81
CA SER A 22 -24.63 -3.04 -0.24
C SER A 22 -24.40 -4.26 -1.13
N VAL A 23 -23.14 -4.54 -1.49
CA VAL A 23 -22.80 -5.62 -2.43
C VAL A 23 -22.97 -7.02 -1.85
N LEU A 24 -22.93 -7.16 -0.53
CA LEU A 24 -23.04 -8.46 0.15
C LEU A 24 -24.48 -8.80 0.57
N SER A 25 -25.41 -7.87 0.45
CA SER A 25 -26.82 -8.07 0.83
C SER A 25 -27.77 -7.64 -0.28
N GLU A 26 -28.46 -6.50 -0.13
CA GLU A 26 -29.51 -6.02 -1.04
C GLU A 26 -29.06 -5.96 -2.52
N GLY A 27 -27.80 -5.63 -2.76
CA GLY A 27 -27.23 -5.57 -4.10
C GLY A 27 -27.18 -6.94 -4.80
N ASN A 28 -26.86 -8.01 -4.07
CA ASN A 28 -26.86 -9.36 -4.63
C ASN A 28 -28.27 -9.82 -5.04
N ASP A 29 -29.27 -9.51 -4.23
CA ASP A 29 -30.67 -9.84 -4.53
C ASP A 29 -31.14 -9.08 -5.78
N ILE A 30 -30.79 -7.80 -5.91
CA ILE A 30 -31.14 -6.98 -7.08
C ILE A 30 -30.45 -7.50 -8.34
N VAL A 31 -29.14 -7.80 -8.28
CA VAL A 31 -28.41 -8.40 -9.42
C VAL A 31 -29.09 -9.68 -9.87
N LEU A 32 -29.46 -10.56 -8.94
CA LEU A 32 -30.13 -11.81 -9.27
C LEU A 32 -31.51 -11.58 -9.90
N GLN A 33 -32.28 -10.61 -9.41
CA GLN A 33 -33.56 -10.22 -10.02
C GLN A 33 -33.36 -9.69 -11.44
N LEU A 34 -32.36 -8.84 -11.67
CA LEU A 34 -32.04 -8.29 -12.99
C LEU A 34 -31.66 -9.41 -13.97
N LEU A 35 -30.81 -10.35 -13.55
CA LEU A 35 -30.41 -11.51 -14.36
C LEU A 35 -31.54 -12.51 -14.61
N SER A 36 -32.53 -12.57 -13.71
CA SER A 36 -33.69 -13.46 -13.86
C SER A 36 -34.75 -12.90 -14.83
N LYS A 37 -34.72 -11.59 -15.12
CA LYS A 37 -35.66 -10.96 -16.06
C LYS A 37 -35.23 -11.27 -17.50
N PRO A 38 -36.11 -11.84 -18.34
CA PRO A 38 -35.79 -12.03 -19.75
C PRO A 38 -35.72 -10.68 -20.48
N ASP A 39 -34.68 -10.49 -21.28
CA ASP A 39 -34.43 -9.24 -22.00
C ASP A 39 -35.11 -9.25 -23.38
N GLY A 40 -36.44 -9.07 -23.37
CA GLY A 40 -37.28 -8.94 -24.56
C GLY A 40 -38.17 -10.16 -24.89
N PRO A 41 -39.03 -10.04 -25.91
CA PRO A 41 -40.01 -11.08 -26.25
C PRO A 41 -39.32 -12.36 -26.74
N GLY A 42 -39.56 -13.48 -26.06
CA GLY A 42 -38.96 -14.78 -26.38
C GLY A 42 -37.58 -15.03 -25.76
N ALA A 43 -37.02 -14.05 -25.04
CA ALA A 43 -35.82 -14.26 -24.24
C ALA A 43 -36.13 -15.16 -23.03
N GLN A 44 -35.13 -15.92 -22.59
CA GLN A 44 -35.19 -16.71 -21.35
C GLN A 44 -34.28 -16.07 -20.30
N SER A 45 -34.57 -16.34 -19.03
CA SER A 45 -33.68 -16.00 -17.91
C SER A 45 -32.28 -16.58 -18.15
N VAL A 46 -31.24 -15.79 -17.89
CA VAL A 46 -29.85 -16.28 -17.92
C VAL A 46 -29.49 -17.07 -16.66
N VAL A 47 -30.33 -17.01 -15.62
CA VAL A 47 -30.19 -17.81 -14.40
C VAL A 47 -30.70 -19.23 -14.66
N LEU A 48 -29.79 -20.20 -14.67
CA LEU A 48 -30.10 -21.62 -14.87
C LEU A 48 -30.51 -22.34 -13.57
N ASN A 49 -29.87 -21.98 -12.45
CA ASN A 49 -30.15 -22.57 -11.14
C ASN A 49 -29.89 -21.54 -10.03
N LYS A 50 -30.70 -21.58 -8.98
CA LYS A 50 -30.56 -20.76 -7.77
C LYS A 50 -30.69 -21.68 -6.55
N GLY A 51 -29.70 -21.64 -5.68
CA GLY A 51 -29.72 -22.39 -4.43
C GLY A 51 -28.77 -21.78 -3.40
N THR A 52 -28.96 -22.17 -2.14
CA THR A 52 -28.08 -21.77 -1.04
C THR A 52 -26.94 -22.78 -0.92
N PHE A 53 -25.71 -22.28 -0.82
CA PHE A 53 -24.52 -23.10 -0.61
C PHE A 53 -23.81 -22.63 0.67
N ILE A 54 -23.47 -23.58 1.55
CA ILE A 54 -22.81 -23.29 2.82
C ILE A 54 -21.31 -23.59 2.67
N HIS A 55 -20.48 -22.59 2.93
CA HIS A 55 -19.03 -22.71 2.86
C HIS A 55 -18.33 -21.75 3.82
N SER A 56 -17.02 -21.91 3.98
CA SER A 56 -16.19 -20.97 4.73
C SER A 56 -16.04 -19.65 3.98
N TYR A 57 -16.28 -18.54 4.66
CA TYR A 57 -16.13 -17.17 4.15
C TYR A 57 -15.32 -16.34 5.16
N PRO A 58 -14.47 -15.38 4.74
CA PRO A 58 -13.70 -14.55 5.66
C PRO A 58 -14.60 -13.55 6.40
N TYR A 59 -14.40 -13.45 7.72
CA TYR A 59 -15.08 -12.47 8.57
C TYR A 59 -14.06 -11.60 9.29
N ASP A 60 -14.41 -10.32 9.46
CA ASP A 60 -13.65 -9.42 10.30
C ASP A 60 -13.69 -9.95 11.73
N TRP A 61 -12.52 -10.10 12.34
CA TRP A 61 -12.40 -10.75 13.65
C TRP A 61 -12.98 -9.91 14.78
N ARG A 62 -13.17 -8.60 14.60
CA ARG A 62 -13.71 -7.66 15.58
C ARG A 62 -15.20 -7.44 15.39
N THR A 63 -15.64 -7.03 14.20
CA THR A 63 -17.06 -6.76 13.93
C THR A 63 -17.87 -8.03 13.70
N LYS A 64 -17.20 -9.14 13.34
CA LYS A 64 -17.84 -10.40 12.93
C LYS A 64 -18.72 -10.23 11.69
N GLU A 65 -18.42 -9.24 10.86
CA GLU A 65 -19.07 -9.03 9.56
C GLU A 65 -18.23 -9.63 8.42
N PRO A 66 -18.85 -10.02 7.29
CA PRO A 66 -18.12 -10.61 6.18
C PRO A 66 -17.16 -9.61 5.53
N VAL A 67 -15.98 -10.08 5.12
CA VAL A 67 -14.96 -9.25 4.46
C VAL A 67 -15.15 -9.26 2.94
N LEU A 68 -15.05 -8.08 2.33
CA LEU A 68 -15.01 -7.92 0.88
C LEU A 68 -13.58 -7.79 0.37
N ILE A 69 -13.23 -8.55 -0.68
CA ILE A 69 -11.97 -8.34 -1.41
C ILE A 69 -12.20 -7.26 -2.47
N ARG A 70 -11.44 -6.18 -2.37
CA ARG A 70 -11.53 -5.03 -3.28
C ARG A 70 -10.14 -4.60 -3.74
N ALA A 71 -10.01 -4.25 -5.02
CA ALA A 71 -8.82 -3.58 -5.52
C ALA A 71 -8.77 -2.14 -4.99
N SER A 72 -7.64 -1.73 -4.42
CA SER A 72 -7.38 -0.36 -3.97
C SER A 72 -6.08 0.16 -4.57
N LYS A 73 -5.96 1.48 -4.72
CA LYS A 73 -4.71 2.13 -5.09
C LYS A 73 -3.77 2.07 -3.87
N GLN A 74 -2.53 1.62 -4.08
CA GLN A 74 -1.54 1.44 -3.02
C GLN A 74 -0.15 1.77 -3.58
N TRP A 75 0.79 2.09 -2.67
CA TRP A 75 2.19 2.30 -2.98
C TRP A 75 2.98 1.00 -2.87
N PHE A 76 3.82 0.75 -3.87
CA PHE A 76 4.63 -0.45 -3.93
C PHE A 76 6.10 -0.11 -4.22
N ILE A 77 6.99 -0.91 -3.64
CA ILE A 77 8.37 -1.03 -4.10
C ILE A 77 8.43 -2.20 -5.07
N ASP A 78 9.02 -1.96 -6.24
CA ASP A 78 9.37 -2.98 -7.23
C ASP A 78 10.60 -3.76 -6.73
N THR A 79 10.33 -4.88 -6.05
CA THR A 79 11.38 -5.74 -5.50
C THR A 79 12.01 -6.62 -6.58
N GLU A 80 11.38 -6.77 -7.75
CA GLU A 80 11.96 -7.47 -8.90
C GLU A 80 13.28 -6.80 -9.33
N ARG A 81 13.28 -5.47 -9.40
CA ARG A 81 14.49 -4.68 -9.73
C ARG A 81 15.61 -4.80 -8.71
N LEU A 82 15.28 -5.13 -7.46
CA LEU A 82 16.24 -5.30 -6.36
C LEU A 82 16.71 -6.74 -6.22
N LYS A 83 15.96 -7.71 -6.76
CA LYS A 83 16.17 -9.14 -6.53
C LYS A 83 17.60 -9.60 -6.81
N ALA A 84 18.14 -9.27 -7.99
CA ALA A 84 19.48 -9.70 -8.36
C ALA A 84 20.55 -9.13 -7.41
N LYS A 85 20.46 -7.85 -7.07
CA LYS A 85 21.39 -7.18 -6.15
C LYS A 85 21.26 -7.72 -4.73
N ALA A 86 20.05 -8.02 -4.28
CA ALA A 86 19.81 -8.57 -2.94
C ALA A 86 20.35 -10.00 -2.80
N LEU A 87 20.18 -10.83 -3.84
CA LEU A 87 20.76 -12.17 -3.87
C LEU A 87 22.30 -12.13 -3.90
N GLU A 88 22.88 -11.16 -4.61
CA GLU A 88 24.34 -10.97 -4.62
C GLU A 88 24.85 -10.52 -3.26
N ALA A 89 24.22 -9.52 -2.64
CA ALA A 89 24.58 -9.05 -1.31
C ALA A 89 24.54 -10.19 -0.27
N LEU A 90 23.52 -11.06 -0.33
CA LEU A 90 23.39 -12.23 0.54
C LEU A 90 24.47 -13.32 0.37
N ARG A 91 25.23 -13.32 -0.72
CA ARG A 91 26.35 -14.28 -0.88
C ARG A 91 27.43 -14.05 0.18
N ASN A 92 27.64 -12.78 0.54
CA ASN A 92 28.65 -12.37 1.51
C ASN A 92 28.14 -12.42 2.96
N VAL A 93 26.86 -12.73 3.18
CA VAL A 93 26.27 -12.86 4.51
C VAL A 93 26.29 -14.32 4.97
N GLN A 94 26.88 -14.53 6.14
CA GLN A 94 26.78 -15.78 6.88
C GLN A 94 25.44 -15.82 7.64
N ILE A 95 24.58 -16.78 7.27
CA ILE A 95 23.28 -17.01 7.93
C ILE A 95 23.40 -18.28 8.76
N LEU A 96 23.01 -18.18 10.03
CA LEU A 96 23.00 -19.28 10.99
C LEU A 96 21.58 -19.43 11.59
N PRO A 97 21.06 -20.66 11.73
CA PRO A 97 21.54 -21.90 11.11
C PRO A 97 21.59 -21.85 9.57
N SER A 98 22.44 -22.63 8.92
CA SER A 98 22.65 -22.51 7.46
C SER A 98 21.44 -22.91 6.61
N ASP A 99 20.59 -23.79 7.14
CA ASP A 99 19.40 -24.34 6.49
C ASP A 99 18.31 -23.29 6.24
N VAL A 100 18.20 -22.25 7.08
CA VAL A 100 17.18 -21.19 6.91
C VAL A 100 17.50 -20.22 5.77
N LYS A 101 18.76 -20.18 5.28
CA LYS A 101 19.16 -19.34 4.15
C LYS A 101 18.36 -19.63 2.88
N SER A 102 18.02 -20.90 2.65
CA SER A 102 17.24 -21.34 1.49
C SER A 102 15.83 -20.73 1.47
N GLY A 103 15.19 -20.61 2.64
CA GLY A 103 13.89 -19.99 2.82
C GLY A 103 13.89 -18.51 2.47
N MET A 104 14.89 -17.77 2.99
CA MET A 104 15.06 -16.34 2.71
C MET A 104 15.26 -16.08 1.20
N VAL A 105 16.14 -16.87 0.56
CA VAL A 105 16.36 -16.81 -0.90
C VAL A 105 15.08 -17.14 -1.68
N GLY A 106 14.34 -18.15 -1.24
CA GLY A 106 13.06 -18.53 -1.85
C GLY A 106 12.02 -17.40 -1.78
N MET A 107 11.97 -16.67 -0.68
CA MET A 107 11.05 -15.53 -0.52
C MET A 107 11.41 -14.35 -1.41
N LEU A 108 12.70 -14.00 -1.50
CA LEU A 108 13.17 -12.94 -2.40
C LEU A 108 12.81 -13.23 -3.86
N LYS A 109 12.76 -14.50 -4.26
CA LYS A 109 12.39 -14.90 -5.63
C LYS A 109 10.90 -14.81 -5.92
N LYS A 110 10.03 -15.01 -4.92
CA LYS A 110 8.57 -15.17 -5.09
C LYS A 110 7.79 -13.85 -5.16
N ARG A 111 8.30 -12.76 -4.58
CA ARG A 111 7.55 -11.49 -4.45
C ARG A 111 8.10 -10.41 -5.39
N PRO A 112 7.37 -10.02 -6.45
CA PRO A 112 7.79 -8.95 -7.36
C PRO A 112 7.53 -7.54 -6.79
N TYR A 113 6.59 -7.41 -5.85
CA TYR A 113 6.21 -6.12 -5.26
C TYR A 113 6.06 -6.22 -3.73
N TRP A 114 6.47 -5.15 -3.05
CA TRP A 114 6.20 -4.94 -1.62
C TRP A 114 5.27 -3.75 -1.46
N CYS A 115 4.04 -3.99 -0.98
CA CYS A 115 3.09 -2.94 -0.65
C CYS A 115 3.54 -2.20 0.62
N ILE A 116 3.93 -0.94 0.47
CA ILE A 116 4.47 -0.10 1.53
C ILE A 116 3.45 0.89 2.11
N SER A 117 2.25 1.03 1.54
CA SER A 117 1.22 1.91 2.09
C SER A 117 0.26 1.19 3.04
N ARG A 118 -0.21 1.91 4.06
CA ARG A 118 -1.27 1.50 4.96
C ARG A 118 -2.25 2.65 5.17
N GLN A 119 -3.55 2.34 5.16
CA GLN A 119 -4.63 3.29 5.46
C GLN A 119 -4.84 3.35 6.98
N ARG A 120 -3.86 3.91 7.68
CA ARG A 120 -3.82 4.06 9.14
C ARG A 120 -3.26 5.43 9.47
N VAL A 121 -3.48 5.88 10.70
CA VAL A 121 -3.04 7.22 11.16
C VAL A 121 -1.75 7.18 11.97
N TRP A 122 -1.37 6.03 12.51
CA TRP A 122 -0.19 5.90 13.38
C TRP A 122 0.99 5.28 12.63
N GLY A 123 1.93 6.12 12.21
CA GLY A 123 3.19 5.75 11.58
C GLY A 123 3.75 6.88 10.70
N CYS A 124 4.84 6.60 9.99
CA CYS A 124 5.49 7.59 9.14
C CYS A 124 4.65 7.87 7.88
N PRO A 125 4.23 9.11 7.58
CA PRO A 125 3.44 9.42 6.39
C PRO A 125 4.24 9.22 5.11
N ILE A 126 3.58 8.78 4.04
CA ILE A 126 4.20 8.75 2.71
C ILE A 126 4.12 10.17 2.12
N PRO A 127 5.27 10.84 1.85
CA PRO A 127 5.31 12.26 1.46
C PRO A 127 4.91 12.45 -0.02
N VAL A 128 3.65 12.16 -0.33
CA VAL A 128 3.07 12.31 -1.67
C VAL A 128 1.87 13.22 -1.61
N PHE A 129 1.78 14.10 -2.59
CA PHE A 129 0.63 14.97 -2.82
C PHE A 129 -0.16 14.47 -4.02
N TYR A 130 -1.41 14.89 -4.14
CA TYR A 130 -2.28 14.55 -5.26
C TYR A 130 -2.81 15.81 -5.90
N ASP A 131 -2.83 15.85 -7.22
CA ASP A 131 -3.50 16.90 -7.96
C ASP A 131 -4.97 17.00 -7.53
N ALA A 132 -5.44 18.22 -7.23
CA ALA A 132 -6.76 18.43 -6.65
C ALA A 132 -7.92 18.17 -7.62
N GLU A 133 -7.66 18.11 -8.94
CA GLU A 133 -8.65 17.86 -9.97
C GLU A 133 -8.60 16.41 -10.45
N TYR A 134 -7.40 15.90 -10.74
CA TYR A 134 -7.23 14.59 -11.36
C TYR A 134 -6.88 13.47 -10.38
N GLY A 135 -6.51 13.80 -9.14
CA GLY A 135 -6.06 12.82 -8.14
C GLY A 135 -4.80 12.06 -8.55
N THR A 136 -4.01 12.61 -9.49
CA THR A 136 -2.75 12.03 -9.93
C THR A 136 -1.65 12.33 -8.91
N PRO A 137 -0.78 11.36 -8.58
CA PRO A 137 0.27 11.56 -7.59
C PRO A 137 1.33 12.56 -8.08
N ILE A 138 1.71 13.48 -7.21
CA ILE A 138 2.76 14.48 -7.36
C ILE A 138 3.84 14.15 -6.33
N ILE A 139 4.98 13.70 -6.83
CA ILE A 139 6.14 13.32 -6.03
C ILE A 139 7.41 13.82 -6.73
N SER A 140 8.33 14.39 -5.96
CA SER A 140 9.65 14.79 -6.43
C SER A 140 10.66 14.73 -5.29
N ARG A 141 11.94 14.67 -5.61
CA ARG A 141 13.01 14.75 -4.60
C ARG A 141 12.88 16.01 -3.75
N GLU A 142 12.63 17.15 -4.38
CA GLU A 142 12.46 18.44 -3.70
C GLU A 142 11.31 18.42 -2.68
N ILE A 143 10.16 17.84 -3.04
CA ILE A 143 9.03 17.68 -2.12
C ILE A 143 9.41 16.76 -0.96
N ILE A 144 10.03 15.61 -1.25
CA ILE A 144 10.44 14.63 -0.23
C ILE A 144 11.43 15.26 0.76
N GLU A 145 12.45 15.95 0.25
CA GLU A 145 13.47 16.61 1.08
C GLU A 145 12.87 17.74 1.94
N ARG A 146 11.95 18.52 1.37
CA ARG A 146 11.23 19.56 2.12
C ARG A 146 10.42 18.97 3.26
N VAL A 147 9.66 17.90 3.01
CA VAL A 147 8.86 17.23 4.04
C VAL A 147 9.76 16.57 5.07
N ALA A 148 10.84 15.91 4.65
CA ALA A 148 11.82 15.30 5.56
C ALA A 148 12.44 16.34 6.51
N GLU A 149 12.76 17.53 6.01
CA GLU A 149 13.28 18.63 6.83
C GLU A 149 12.25 19.12 7.86
N ILE A 150 10.98 19.24 7.46
CA ILE A 150 9.89 19.60 8.38
C ILE A 150 9.74 18.54 9.46
N VAL A 151 9.72 17.26 9.09
CA VAL A 151 9.64 16.13 10.03
C VAL A 151 10.84 16.10 10.97
N ARG A 152 12.05 16.43 10.48
CA ARG A 152 13.26 16.53 11.31
C ARG A 152 13.16 17.62 12.38
N LEU A 153 12.51 18.74 12.05
CA LEU A 153 12.40 19.90 12.95
C LEU A 153 11.17 19.86 13.87
N ARG A 154 10.04 19.32 13.40
CA ARG A 154 8.73 19.39 14.06
C ARG A 154 8.13 18.01 14.41
N GLY A 155 8.78 16.92 14.02
CA GLY A 155 8.25 15.56 14.18
C GLY A 155 7.30 15.15 13.06
N ALA A 156 6.96 13.85 13.00
CA ALA A 156 6.13 13.28 11.94
C ALA A 156 4.68 13.81 11.94
N ASP A 157 4.16 14.19 13.11
CA ASP A 157 2.80 14.70 13.27
C ASP A 157 2.56 16.02 12.51
N SER A 158 3.64 16.76 12.21
CA SER A 158 3.60 17.95 11.37
C SER A 158 2.96 17.71 10.00
N TRP A 159 3.03 16.48 9.45
CA TRP A 159 2.33 16.12 8.22
C TRP A 159 0.82 16.28 8.35
N TRP A 160 0.25 15.97 9.51
CA TRP A 160 -1.19 16.05 9.76
C TRP A 160 -1.62 17.46 10.16
N GLU A 161 -0.80 18.13 10.96
CA GLU A 161 -1.11 19.45 11.54
C GLU A 161 -0.94 20.60 10.55
N LEU A 162 0.07 20.53 9.67
CA LEU A 162 0.39 21.65 8.80
C LEU A 162 -0.43 21.66 7.50
N PRO A 163 -0.76 22.85 6.98
CA PRO A 163 -1.39 22.99 5.68
C PRO A 163 -0.40 22.70 4.55
N GLU A 164 -0.92 22.39 3.36
CA GLU A 164 -0.09 22.10 2.18
C GLU A 164 0.78 23.28 1.76
N THR A 165 0.37 24.51 2.09
CA THR A 165 1.16 25.73 1.88
C THR A 165 2.48 25.76 2.66
N GLU A 166 2.57 25.06 3.78
CA GLU A 166 3.80 24.95 4.59
C GLU A 166 4.62 23.70 4.24
N LEU A 167 3.94 22.62 3.84
CA LEU A 167 4.56 21.33 3.51
C LEU A 167 5.19 21.33 2.11
N LEU A 168 4.60 22.02 1.14
CA LEU A 168 5.12 22.11 -0.22
C LEU A 168 6.29 23.10 -0.33
N PRO A 169 7.21 22.89 -1.28
CA PRO A 169 8.23 23.88 -1.63
C PRO A 169 7.60 25.24 -2.00
N SER A 170 8.21 26.35 -1.56
CA SER A 170 7.63 27.69 -1.72
C SER A 170 7.46 28.09 -3.19
N ASN A 171 8.45 27.79 -4.03
CA ASN A 171 8.40 27.93 -5.49
C ASN A 171 7.22 27.18 -6.12
N PHE A 172 6.89 25.97 -5.62
CA PHE A 172 5.75 25.20 -6.10
C PHE A 172 4.43 25.90 -5.75
N VAL A 173 4.31 26.37 -4.51
CA VAL A 173 3.12 27.11 -4.04
C VAL A 173 2.93 28.40 -4.84
N GLU A 174 4.00 29.16 -5.08
CA GLU A 174 3.98 30.38 -5.88
C GLU A 174 3.55 30.11 -7.32
N LYS A 175 4.06 29.05 -7.94
CA LYS A 175 3.68 28.63 -9.29
C LYS A 175 2.19 28.30 -9.38
N CYS A 176 1.64 27.52 -8.44
CA CYS A 176 0.21 27.24 -8.40
C CYS A 176 -0.63 28.52 -8.29
N LYS A 177 -0.20 29.48 -7.45
CA LYS A 177 -0.87 30.78 -7.32
C LYS A 177 -0.84 31.59 -8.62
N GLN A 178 0.31 31.66 -9.29
CA GLN A 178 0.46 32.38 -10.56
C GLN A 178 -0.40 31.76 -11.67
N GLU A 179 -0.52 30.43 -11.70
CA GLU A 179 -1.33 29.70 -12.68
C GLU A 179 -2.82 29.64 -12.30
N GLY A 180 -3.22 30.18 -11.15
CA GLY A 180 -4.61 30.11 -10.65
C GLY A 180 -5.07 28.68 -10.32
N LYS A 181 -4.12 27.75 -10.10
CA LYS A 181 -4.41 26.34 -9.80
C LYS A 181 -4.60 26.12 -8.31
N ARG A 182 -5.47 25.17 -7.96
CA ARG A 182 -5.59 24.68 -6.58
C ARG A 182 -4.28 24.00 -6.16
N LEU A 183 -3.93 24.12 -4.89
CA LEU A 183 -2.80 23.40 -4.34
C LEU A 183 -3.08 21.90 -4.33
N PRO A 184 -2.06 21.06 -4.60
CA PRO A 184 -2.15 19.63 -4.39
C PRO A 184 -2.54 19.28 -2.95
N GLN A 185 -3.30 18.21 -2.77
CA GLN A 185 -3.71 17.72 -1.46
C GLN A 185 -2.72 16.69 -0.93
N LYS A 186 -2.40 16.74 0.37
CA LYS A 186 -1.51 15.76 0.99
C LYS A 186 -2.17 14.37 1.06
N GLY A 187 -1.39 13.32 0.84
CA GLY A 187 -1.84 11.94 0.98
C GLY A 187 -2.14 11.53 2.43
N SER A 188 -2.98 10.51 2.58
CA SER A 188 -3.39 9.96 3.88
C SER A 188 -2.73 8.62 4.23
N ASP A 189 -1.92 8.06 3.34
CA ASP A 189 -1.26 6.78 3.57
C ASP A 189 0.00 6.95 4.43
N ILE A 190 0.23 5.99 5.32
CA ILE A 190 1.49 5.84 6.05
C ILE A 190 2.30 4.68 5.49
N LEU A 191 3.60 4.66 5.81
CA LEU A 191 4.51 3.57 5.52
C LEU A 191 4.16 2.31 6.34
N ASP A 192 4.46 1.16 5.74
CA ASP A 192 4.44 -0.14 6.38
C ASP A 192 5.48 -0.22 7.52
N ILE A 193 5.11 -0.84 8.63
CA ILE A 193 5.99 -0.97 9.81
C ILE A 193 7.29 -1.74 9.51
N TRP A 194 7.27 -2.60 8.49
CA TRP A 194 8.50 -3.27 8.02
C TRP A 194 9.43 -2.33 7.28
N PHE A 195 8.92 -1.25 6.67
CA PHE A 195 9.74 -0.21 6.06
C PHE A 195 10.43 0.63 7.14
N ASP A 196 9.69 0.99 8.20
CA ASP A 196 10.23 1.72 9.35
C ASP A 196 11.37 0.93 10.01
N SER A 197 11.09 -0.30 10.43
CA SER A 197 12.12 -1.17 11.04
C SER A 197 13.22 -1.52 10.04
N GLY A 198 12.89 -1.76 8.77
CA GLY A 198 13.83 -2.04 7.70
C GLY A 198 14.75 -0.86 7.37
N SER A 199 14.46 0.35 7.83
CA SER A 199 15.33 1.52 7.63
C SER A 199 16.25 1.80 8.83
N SER A 200 16.19 0.97 9.88
CA SER A 200 16.98 1.15 11.10
C SER A 200 18.49 1.14 10.85
N TRP A 201 18.96 0.39 9.85
CA TRP A 201 20.36 0.39 9.46
C TRP A 201 20.87 1.78 9.06
N HIS A 202 20.02 2.63 8.51
CA HIS A 202 20.40 3.98 8.10
C HIS A 202 20.26 4.97 9.25
N CYS A 203 19.21 4.80 10.06
CA CYS A 203 18.85 5.75 11.11
C CYS A 203 19.64 5.57 12.41
N VAL A 204 20.15 4.37 12.67
CA VAL A 204 20.73 4.00 13.98
C VAL A 204 22.19 3.57 13.89
N LEU A 205 22.60 2.86 12.83
CA LEU A 205 23.99 2.42 12.71
C LEU A 205 24.91 3.62 12.43
N GLY A 206 26.06 3.65 13.11
CA GLY A 206 27.12 4.62 12.82
C GLY A 206 27.98 4.26 11.59
N GLY A 207 27.64 3.19 10.88
CA GLY A 207 28.42 2.63 9.77
C GLY A 207 27.53 1.95 8.72
N PRO A 208 28.12 1.48 7.61
CA PRO A 208 27.36 0.97 6.46
C PRO A 208 26.70 -0.40 6.69
N SER A 209 27.18 -1.17 7.67
CA SER A 209 26.67 -2.49 8.05
C SER A 209 27.02 -2.81 9.51
N ALA A 210 26.21 -3.65 10.15
CA ALA A 210 26.53 -4.24 11.46
C ALA A 210 27.33 -5.54 11.28
N ASP A 211 28.04 -5.98 12.33
CA ASP A 211 28.72 -7.29 12.32
C ASP A 211 27.75 -8.47 12.54
N LEU A 212 26.60 -8.21 13.18
CA LEU A 212 25.61 -9.24 13.51
C LEU A 212 24.20 -8.65 13.61
N TYR A 213 23.26 -9.30 12.92
CA TYR A 213 21.83 -9.20 13.22
C TYR A 213 21.39 -10.50 13.90
N LEU A 214 20.65 -10.39 15.01
CA LEU A 214 20.21 -11.55 15.81
C LEU A 214 18.77 -11.34 16.28
N GLU A 215 17.86 -12.14 15.73
CA GLU A 215 16.42 -12.13 16.06
C GLU A 215 15.81 -13.52 15.89
N GLY A 216 14.52 -13.67 16.22
CA GLY A 216 13.75 -14.90 16.01
C GLY A 216 13.62 -15.31 14.54
N ILE A 217 13.35 -16.61 14.30
CA ILE A 217 13.25 -17.20 12.95
C ILE A 217 12.14 -16.56 12.08
N ASP A 218 11.12 -15.99 12.70
CA ASP A 218 10.05 -15.26 12.04
C ASP A 218 10.56 -14.03 11.27
N GLN A 219 11.68 -13.44 11.71
CA GLN A 219 12.25 -12.22 11.12
C GLN A 219 12.93 -12.44 9.75
N PHE A 220 13.18 -13.69 9.34
CA PHE A 220 13.59 -13.99 7.95
C PHE A 220 12.56 -13.58 6.92
N THR A 221 11.30 -13.46 7.34
CA THR A 221 10.18 -13.00 6.50
C THR A 221 9.76 -11.56 6.79
N GLY A 222 10.38 -10.94 7.80
CA GLY A 222 10.13 -9.60 8.31
C GLY A 222 11.39 -8.75 8.26
N TRP A 223 11.93 -8.41 9.43
CA TRP A 223 12.97 -7.38 9.56
C TRP A 223 14.26 -7.65 8.79
N PHE A 224 14.74 -8.89 8.71
CA PHE A 224 15.94 -9.21 7.92
C PHE A 224 15.71 -8.93 6.44
N GLN A 225 14.53 -9.30 5.93
CA GLN A 225 14.20 -9.10 4.54
C GLN A 225 13.98 -7.62 4.21
N SER A 226 13.25 -6.89 5.05
CA SER A 226 13.01 -5.46 4.81
C SER A 226 14.31 -4.65 4.91
N SER A 227 15.17 -4.93 5.90
CA SER A 227 16.48 -4.30 6.06
C SER A 227 17.41 -4.57 4.87
N LEU A 228 17.45 -5.82 4.39
CA LEU A 228 18.20 -6.15 3.18
C LEU A 228 17.72 -5.35 1.97
N LEU A 229 16.40 -5.31 1.74
CA LEU A 229 15.82 -4.68 0.55
C LEU A 229 16.04 -3.16 0.54
N THR A 230 15.83 -2.49 1.68
CA THR A 230 16.05 -1.05 1.80
C THR A 230 17.53 -0.70 1.66
N SER A 231 18.44 -1.44 2.32
CA SER A 231 19.88 -1.21 2.22
C SER A 231 20.42 -1.47 0.82
N VAL A 232 19.97 -2.54 0.16
CA VAL A 232 20.37 -2.83 -1.23
C VAL A 232 19.84 -1.77 -2.20
N ALA A 233 18.65 -1.22 -1.96
CA ALA A 233 18.10 -0.15 -2.79
C ALA A 233 18.95 1.12 -2.72
N VAL A 234 19.49 1.47 -1.55
CA VAL A 234 20.25 2.70 -1.33
C VAL A 234 21.76 2.51 -1.54
N ASN A 235 22.33 1.45 -0.96
CA ASN A 235 23.77 1.22 -0.85
C ASN A 235 24.29 0.05 -1.69
N ALA A 236 23.40 -0.74 -2.30
CA ALA A 236 23.74 -1.99 -2.99
C ALA A 236 24.51 -3.02 -2.11
N LYS A 237 24.30 -2.99 -0.79
CA LYS A 237 24.93 -3.88 0.19
C LYS A 237 23.91 -4.39 1.21
N ALA A 238 24.21 -5.50 1.86
CA ALA A 238 23.45 -5.94 3.03
C ALA A 238 23.83 -5.06 4.24
N PRO A 239 22.89 -4.77 5.15
CA PRO A 239 23.15 -3.95 6.33
C PRO A 239 23.77 -4.75 7.50
N TYR A 240 24.11 -6.01 7.27
CA TYR A 240 24.68 -6.98 8.20
C TYR A 240 25.57 -7.97 7.43
#